data_AF-A0A554WPS1-F1
#
_entry.id   AF-A0A554WPS1-F1
#
_cell.length_a   1.000
_cell.length_b   1.000
_cell.length_c   1.000
_cell.angle_alpha   90.00
_cell.angle_beta   90.00
_cell.angle_gamma   90.00
#
_symmetry.space_group_name_H-M   'P 1'
#
loop_
_entity.id
_entity.type
_entity.pdbx_description
1 polymer ?
#
loop_
_entity_poly.entity_id
_entity_poly.type
_entity_poly.pdbx_seq_one_letter_code
_entity_poly.pdbx_strand_id
1 'polypeptide(L)'
;MMLLPCPFDRSRGVRALLAAVALAVPLAAAAQGSAPYAEVQRLLAAGDVVLARQALDGWLREHPNDVQARLLLGVTQAAAGDSAGAQATYEQLTREYPELPEPYNNLAVLHAAAGRLAEARAALEAALRHHPDYATAHRNLGDVYAQLALGHWQRALALQPDQADLRQREQALRQLFTPMAR
;
A
#
# COMPACT_ATOMS: atom_id res chain seq x y z
N MET A 1 -5.81 30.77 95.75
CA MET A 1 -7.15 31.30 96.08
C MET A 1 -7.44 32.40 95.09
N MET A 2 -8.42 32.16 94.21
CA MET A 2 -9.18 33.05 93.33
C MET A 2 -8.53 34.35 92.83
N LEU A 3 -8.41 34.47 91.49
CA LEU A 3 -9.20 35.43 90.68
C LEU A 3 -8.78 35.35 89.20
N LEU A 4 -9.67 34.79 88.38
CA LEU A 4 -9.92 35.18 86.99
C LEU A 4 -11.33 35.78 86.99
N PRO A 5 -11.69 36.80 86.16
CA PRO A 5 -11.85 36.59 84.70
C PRO A 5 -11.68 37.81 83.74
N CYS A 6 -11.44 37.50 82.44
CA CYS A 6 -11.95 38.04 81.14
C CYS A 6 -12.11 39.57 80.88
N PRO A 7 -12.12 40.10 79.62
CA PRO A 7 -12.74 39.50 78.41
C PRO A 7 -12.15 39.80 77.01
N PHE A 8 -12.65 39.05 76.00
CA PHE A 8 -12.87 39.41 74.58
C PHE A 8 -11.69 39.82 73.68
N ASP A 9 -11.41 39.01 72.64
CA ASP A 9 -11.56 39.50 71.25
C ASP A 9 -11.88 38.34 70.28
N ARG A 10 -12.56 38.70 69.20
CA ARG A 10 -13.56 37.98 68.43
C ARG A 10 -13.26 38.22 66.95
N SER A 11 -12.69 37.25 66.23
CA SER A 11 -12.82 37.15 64.76
C SER A 11 -12.07 35.92 64.26
N ARG A 12 -12.78 34.89 63.76
CA ARG A 12 -13.21 34.71 62.35
C ARG A 12 -12.03 34.60 61.38
N GLY A 13 -11.90 33.43 60.76
CA GLY A 13 -11.13 33.29 59.52
C GLY A 13 -10.67 31.87 59.22
N VAL A 14 -11.60 30.97 58.91
CA VAL A 14 -11.29 29.71 58.23
C VAL A 14 -10.54 30.01 56.93
N ARG A 15 -9.33 29.49 56.77
CA ARG A 15 -8.67 29.34 55.46
C ARG A 15 -8.05 27.95 55.37
N ALA A 16 -8.87 27.02 54.88
CA ALA A 16 -8.41 25.73 54.38
C ALA A 16 -7.47 25.96 53.18
N LEU A 17 -6.18 25.62 53.33
CA LEU A 17 -5.28 25.46 52.20
C LEU A 17 -5.50 24.07 51.62
N LEU A 18 -6.26 23.98 50.53
CA LEU A 18 -6.24 22.83 49.62
C LEU A 18 -5.03 23.01 48.69
N ALA A 19 -3.97 22.23 48.92
CA ALA A 19 -2.86 22.12 47.99
C ALA A 19 -3.33 21.24 46.81
N ALA A 20 -3.66 21.88 45.68
CA ALA A 20 -3.94 21.19 44.44
C ALA A 20 -2.62 20.71 43.82
N VAL A 21 -2.34 19.40 43.91
CA VAL A 21 -1.32 18.76 43.08
C VAL A 21 -1.88 18.67 41.67
N ALA A 22 -1.48 19.59 40.80
CA ALA A 22 -1.74 19.49 39.37
C ALA A 22 -0.89 18.35 38.79
N LEU A 23 -1.46 17.15 38.71
CA LEU A 23 -0.95 16.10 37.84
C LEU A 23 -1.15 16.58 36.40
N ALA A 24 -0.10 17.17 35.83
CA ALA A 24 -0.03 17.40 34.39
C ALA A 24 0.04 16.03 33.70
N VAL A 25 -1.12 15.45 33.40
CA VAL A 25 -1.22 14.37 32.44
C VAL A 25 -0.79 14.99 31.10
N PRO A 26 0.27 14.51 30.45
CA PRO A 26 0.53 14.95 29.10
C PRO A 26 -0.64 14.44 28.26
N LEU A 27 -1.47 15.35 27.76
CA LEU A 27 -2.30 15.09 26.60
C LEU A 27 -1.32 14.88 25.43
N ALA A 28 -0.75 13.69 25.34
CA ALA A 28 -0.52 13.11 24.03
C ALA A 28 -1.92 12.95 23.45
N ALA A 29 -2.41 13.99 22.78
CA ALA A 29 -3.51 13.85 21.86
C ALA A 29 -3.06 12.77 20.90
N ALA A 30 -3.55 11.54 21.11
CA ALA A 30 -3.48 10.51 20.10
C ALA A 30 -4.04 11.19 18.86
N ALA A 31 -3.19 11.38 17.85
CA ALA A 31 -3.61 11.84 16.55
C ALA A 31 -4.52 10.72 16.02
N GLN A 32 -5.80 10.79 16.38
CA GLN A 32 -6.82 9.95 15.76
C GLN A 32 -7.12 10.58 14.40
N GLY A 33 -6.11 10.57 13.53
CA GLY A 33 -6.29 10.78 12.11
C GLY A 33 -7.05 9.58 11.57
N SER A 34 -7.99 9.81 10.66
CA SER A 34 -8.52 8.73 9.84
C SER A 34 -7.44 8.23 8.91
N ALA A 35 -7.45 6.93 8.59
CA ALA A 35 -6.52 6.35 7.63
C ALA A 35 -6.54 7.12 6.29
N PRO A 36 -5.38 7.40 5.66
CA PRO A 36 -5.28 8.34 4.56
C PRO A 36 -5.68 7.74 3.19
N TYR A 37 -6.36 6.59 3.15
CA TYR A 37 -6.50 5.80 1.92
C TYR A 37 -7.21 6.55 0.79
N ALA A 38 -8.37 7.13 1.09
CA ALA A 38 -9.16 7.86 0.09
C ALA A 38 -8.40 9.08 -0.43
N GLU A 39 -7.68 9.77 0.45
CA GLU A 39 -6.86 10.91 0.09
C GLU A 39 -5.67 10.50 -0.80
N VAL A 40 -4.96 9.45 -0.41
CA VAL A 40 -3.84 8.89 -1.18
C VAL A 40 -4.32 8.44 -2.57
N GLN A 41 -5.46 7.76 -2.67
CA GLN A 41 -6.04 7.34 -3.95
C GLN A 41 -6.37 8.55 -4.84
N ARG A 42 -6.94 9.61 -4.26
CA ARG A 42 -7.24 10.86 -4.97
C ARG A 42 -5.97 11.54 -5.47
N LEU A 43 -4.94 11.62 -4.63
CA LEU A 43 -3.64 12.20 -4.99
C LEU A 43 -2.96 11.40 -6.10
N LEU A 44 -2.98 10.07 -6.03
CA LEU A 44 -2.45 9.21 -7.09
C LEU A 44 -3.21 9.38 -8.41
N ALA A 45 -4.54 9.50 -8.37
CA ALA A 45 -5.35 9.79 -9.55
C ALA A 45 -5.05 11.17 -10.16
N ALA A 46 -4.66 12.15 -9.32
CA ALA A 46 -4.22 13.47 -9.76
C ALA A 46 -2.76 13.52 -10.23
N GLY A 47 -1.98 12.45 -10.03
CA GLY A 47 -0.54 12.41 -10.31
C GLY A 47 0.32 13.06 -9.21
N ASP A 48 -0.28 13.46 -8.08
CA ASP A 48 0.40 14.08 -6.94
C ASP A 48 1.12 13.05 -6.06
N VAL A 49 2.03 12.28 -6.68
CA VAL A 49 2.73 11.15 -6.06
C VAL A 49 3.52 11.56 -4.82
N VAL A 50 4.08 12.78 -4.80
CA VAL A 50 4.85 13.31 -3.66
C VAL A 50 3.94 13.48 -2.43
N LEU A 51 2.76 14.07 -2.60
CA LEU A 51 1.82 14.26 -1.50
C LEU A 51 1.24 12.93 -1.02
N ALA A 52 0.95 12.02 -1.95
CA ALA A 52 0.52 10.66 -1.60
C ALA A 52 1.55 9.96 -0.71
N ARG A 53 2.83 10.06 -1.06
CA ARG A 53 3.93 9.49 -0.27
C ARG A 53 4.04 10.13 1.11
N GLN A 54 3.98 11.45 1.20
CA GLN A 54 4.04 12.16 2.48
C GLN A 54 2.92 11.75 3.44
N ALA A 55 1.70 11.60 2.93
CA ALA A 55 0.56 11.14 3.72
C ALA A 55 0.78 9.71 4.28
N LEU A 56 1.30 8.81 3.45
CA LEU A 56 1.61 7.44 3.85
C LEU A 56 2.79 7.37 4.84
N ASP A 57 3.87 8.11 4.60
CA ASP A 57 5.02 8.16 5.51
C ASP A 57 4.62 8.74 6.88
N GLY A 58 3.66 9.67 6.92
CA GLY A 58 3.05 10.15 8.15
C GLY A 58 2.33 9.04 8.91
N TRP A 59 1.43 8.34 8.22
CA TRP A 59 0.60 7.28 8.79
C TRP A 59 1.40 6.07 9.25
N LEU A 60 2.32 5.57 8.41
CA LEU A 60 3.09 4.36 8.66
C LEU A 60 4.12 4.50 9.78
N ARG A 61 4.48 5.73 10.18
CA ARG A 61 5.28 5.95 11.40
C ARG A 61 4.54 5.53 12.67
N GLU A 62 3.23 5.71 12.69
CA GLU A 62 2.37 5.38 13.84
C GLU A 62 1.72 4.00 13.66
N HIS A 63 1.53 3.57 12.42
CA HIS A 63 0.86 2.32 12.05
C HIS A 63 1.72 1.45 11.12
N PRO A 64 2.92 1.00 11.54
CA PRO A 64 3.88 0.34 10.65
C PRO A 64 3.40 -0.99 10.04
N ASN A 65 2.41 -1.63 10.67
CA ASN A 65 1.87 -2.91 10.23
C ASN A 65 0.54 -2.77 9.48
N ASP A 66 0.15 -1.55 9.11
CA ASP A 66 -1.06 -1.31 8.32
C ASP A 66 -0.85 -1.82 6.89
N VAL A 67 -1.45 -2.98 6.62
CA VAL A 67 -1.34 -3.68 5.32
C VAL A 67 -1.86 -2.83 4.18
N GLN A 68 -2.99 -2.14 4.37
CA GLN A 68 -3.61 -1.35 3.31
C GLN A 68 -2.76 -0.11 2.99
N ALA A 69 -2.22 0.55 4.02
CA ALA A 69 -1.28 1.65 3.82
C ALA A 69 0.00 1.18 3.11
N ARG A 70 0.53 -0.01 3.44
CA ARG A 70 1.73 -0.57 2.78
C ARG A 70 1.47 -1.00 1.34
N LEU A 71 0.29 -1.53 1.04
CA LEU A 71 -0.15 -1.77 -0.34
C LEU A 71 -0.18 -0.47 -1.13
N LEU A 72 -0.78 0.58 -0.58
CA LEU A 72 -0.78 1.90 -1.21
C LEU A 72 0.63 2.49 -1.34
N LEU A 73 1.52 2.27 -0.37
CA LEU A 73 2.92 2.69 -0.46
C LEU A 73 3.62 2.04 -1.66
N GLY A 74 3.42 0.73 -1.86
CA GLY A 74 3.95 0.04 -3.05
C GLY A 74 3.42 0.64 -4.36
N VAL A 75 2.13 0.99 -4.41
CA VAL A 75 1.53 1.64 -5.59
C VAL A 75 2.14 3.03 -5.81
N THR A 76 2.26 3.83 -4.74
CA THR A 76 2.88 5.16 -4.78
C THR A 76 4.35 5.10 -5.20
N GLN A 77 5.11 4.13 -4.72
CA GLN A 77 6.49 3.88 -5.12
C GLN A 77 6.59 3.57 -6.62
N ALA A 78 5.76 2.66 -7.12
CA ALA A 78 5.72 2.33 -8.55
C ALA A 78 5.35 3.55 -9.41
N ALA A 79 4.37 4.35 -8.98
CA ALA A 79 3.96 5.59 -9.65
C ALA A 79 5.08 6.65 -9.65
N ALA A 80 5.96 6.63 -8.64
CA ALA A 80 7.14 7.50 -8.58
C ALA A 80 8.31 7.01 -9.46
N GLY A 81 8.17 5.85 -10.12
CA GLY A 81 9.28 5.18 -10.83
C GLY A 81 10.24 4.42 -9.91
N ASP A 82 9.96 4.35 -8.60
CA ASP A 82 10.71 3.57 -7.62
C ASP A 82 10.26 2.10 -7.63
N SER A 83 10.49 1.42 -8.75
CA SER A 83 10.12 0.02 -8.93
C SER A 83 10.84 -0.91 -7.95
N ALA A 84 12.07 -0.57 -7.54
CA ALA A 84 12.84 -1.33 -6.57
C ALA A 84 12.23 -1.24 -5.16
N GLY A 85 11.87 -0.03 -4.72
CA GLY A 85 11.16 0.17 -3.46
C GLY A 85 9.80 -0.52 -3.44
N ALA A 86 9.03 -0.40 -4.53
CA ALA A 86 7.74 -1.08 -4.67
C ALA A 86 7.88 -2.61 -4.56
N GLN A 87 8.86 -3.19 -5.27
CA GLN A 87 9.14 -4.62 -5.20
C GLN A 87 9.49 -5.05 -3.77
N ALA A 88 10.37 -4.32 -3.08
CA ALA A 88 10.74 -4.62 -1.70
C ALA A 88 9.54 -4.56 -0.73
N THR A 89 8.68 -3.55 -0.87
CA THR A 89 7.45 -3.41 -0.06
C THR A 89 6.52 -4.61 -0.25
N TYR A 90 6.26 -5.02 -1.50
CA TYR A 90 5.39 -6.16 -1.78
C TYR A 90 6.00 -7.49 -1.38
N GLU A 91 7.31 -7.70 -1.59
CA GLU A 91 8.01 -8.91 -1.10
C GLU A 91 7.98 -9.03 0.42
N GLN A 92 8.01 -7.90 1.13
CA GLN A 92 7.83 -7.92 2.57
C GLN A 92 6.39 -8.32 2.94
N LEU A 93 5.39 -7.77 2.25
CA LEU A 93 3.99 -8.13 2.47
C LEU A 93 3.71 -9.62 2.14
N THR A 94 4.30 -10.20 1.10
CA THR A 94 4.12 -11.62 0.79
C THR A 94 4.76 -12.55 1.82
N ARG A 95 5.83 -12.10 2.50
CA ARG A 95 6.45 -12.86 3.60
C ARG A 95 5.62 -12.80 4.89
N GLU A 96 5.04 -11.65 5.19
CA GLU A 96 4.31 -11.41 6.44
C GLU A 96 2.84 -11.84 6.36
N TYR A 97 2.23 -11.70 5.18
CA TYR A 97 0.82 -11.98 4.91
C TYR A 97 0.70 -12.85 3.64
N PRO A 98 1.23 -14.09 3.66
CA PRO A 98 1.30 -14.95 2.49
C PRO A 98 -0.07 -15.32 1.91
N GLU A 99 -1.13 -15.21 2.69
CA GLU A 99 -2.51 -15.42 2.24
C GLU A 99 -3.03 -14.30 1.35
N LEU A 100 -2.52 -13.06 1.48
CA LEU A 100 -3.07 -11.94 0.73
C LEU A 100 -2.69 -12.01 -0.75
N PRO A 101 -3.66 -11.95 -1.68
CA PRO A 101 -3.36 -12.09 -3.10
C PRO A 101 -2.88 -10.79 -3.75
N GLU A 102 -3.20 -9.62 -3.17
CA GLU A 102 -2.87 -8.31 -3.75
C GLU A 102 -1.37 -8.05 -3.88
N PRO A 103 -0.51 -8.32 -2.87
CA PRO A 103 0.93 -8.13 -2.99
C PRO A 103 1.56 -8.95 -4.14
N TYR A 104 1.14 -10.20 -4.31
CA TYR A 104 1.61 -11.04 -5.41
C TYR A 104 1.16 -10.51 -6.77
N ASN A 105 -0.10 -10.08 -6.88
CA ASN A 105 -0.60 -9.46 -8.09
C ASN A 105 0.17 -8.20 -8.46
N ASN A 106 0.50 -7.35 -7.48
CA ASN A 106 1.28 -6.14 -7.73
C ASN A 106 2.74 -6.43 -8.09
N LEU A 107 3.37 -7.44 -7.49
CA LEU A 107 4.68 -7.94 -7.93
C LEU A 107 4.61 -8.38 -9.40
N ALA A 108 3.57 -9.10 -9.79
CA ALA A 108 3.41 -9.55 -11.15
C ALA A 108 3.31 -8.41 -12.15
N VAL A 109 2.58 -7.34 -11.81
CA VAL A 109 2.50 -6.13 -12.64
C VAL A 109 3.89 -5.50 -12.81
N LEU A 110 4.68 -5.38 -11.74
CA LEU A 110 6.05 -4.86 -11.80
C LEU A 110 6.98 -5.75 -12.64
N HIS A 111 6.86 -7.07 -12.51
CA HIS A 111 7.64 -8.03 -13.30
C HIS A 111 7.28 -7.96 -14.78
N ALA A 112 5.99 -7.93 -15.11
CA ALA A 112 5.52 -7.82 -16.49
C ALA A 112 5.97 -6.52 -17.15
N ALA A 113 5.89 -5.39 -16.44
CA ALA A 113 6.39 -4.10 -16.92
C ALA A 113 7.90 -4.10 -17.20
N ALA A 114 8.66 -4.94 -16.49
CA ALA A 114 10.09 -5.14 -16.70
C ALA A 114 10.42 -6.24 -17.75
N GLY A 115 9.44 -6.80 -18.45
CA GLY A 115 9.62 -7.91 -19.39
C GLY A 115 9.94 -9.26 -18.73
N ARG A 116 9.88 -9.34 -17.40
CA ARG A 116 10.15 -10.52 -16.57
C ARG A 116 8.90 -11.42 -16.47
N LEU A 117 8.44 -11.93 -17.62
CA LEU A 117 7.15 -12.62 -17.72
C LEU A 117 7.08 -13.93 -16.93
N ALA A 118 8.22 -14.62 -16.73
CA ALA A 118 8.27 -15.85 -15.94
C ALA A 118 8.02 -15.58 -14.45
N GLU A 119 8.65 -14.54 -13.91
CA GLU A 119 8.43 -14.08 -12.54
C GLU A 119 7.01 -13.54 -12.35
N ALA A 120 6.48 -12.81 -13.34
CA ALA A 120 5.10 -12.33 -13.32
C ALA A 120 4.10 -13.49 -13.21
N ARG A 121 4.28 -14.54 -14.02
CA ARG A 121 3.47 -15.75 -13.95
C ARG A 121 3.54 -16.40 -12.57
N ALA A 122 4.75 -16.62 -12.05
CA ALA A 122 4.96 -17.29 -10.76
C ALA A 122 4.28 -16.53 -9.59
N ALA A 123 4.31 -15.20 -9.62
CA ALA A 123 3.63 -14.37 -8.63
C ALA A 123 2.10 -14.50 -8.74
N LEU A 124 1.53 -14.46 -9.95
CA LEU A 124 0.07 -14.63 -10.12
C LEU A 124 -0.40 -16.03 -9.73
N GLU A 125 0.37 -17.07 -10.05
CA GLU A 125 0.11 -18.44 -9.58
C GLU A 125 0.18 -18.52 -8.05
N ALA A 126 1.06 -17.75 -7.40
CA ALA A 126 1.09 -17.65 -5.95
C ALA A 126 -0.18 -17.00 -5.38
N ALA A 127 -0.64 -15.90 -5.98
CA ALA A 127 -1.90 -15.27 -5.59
C ALA A 127 -3.08 -16.27 -5.66
N LEU A 128 -3.15 -17.04 -6.74
CA LEU A 128 -4.23 -18.02 -6.98
C LEU A 128 -4.13 -19.27 -6.12
N ARG A 129 -2.95 -19.63 -5.59
CA ARG A 129 -2.83 -20.72 -4.61
C ARG A 129 -3.55 -20.39 -3.31
N HIS A 130 -3.55 -19.12 -2.90
CA HIS A 130 -4.21 -18.66 -1.68
C HIS A 130 -5.66 -18.24 -1.94
N HIS A 131 -5.92 -17.60 -3.08
CA HIS A 131 -7.26 -17.17 -3.49
C HIS A 131 -7.59 -17.61 -4.92
N PRO A 132 -8.08 -18.84 -5.11
CA PRO A 132 -8.40 -19.37 -6.44
C PRO A 132 -9.42 -18.54 -7.24
N ASP A 133 -10.31 -17.81 -6.55
CA ASP A 133 -11.36 -17.00 -7.18
C ASP A 133 -10.93 -15.53 -7.40
N TYR A 134 -9.65 -15.20 -7.22
CA TYR A 134 -9.17 -13.83 -7.40
C TYR A 134 -9.12 -13.43 -8.88
N ALA A 135 -10.24 -12.88 -9.35
CA ALA A 135 -10.49 -12.55 -10.76
C ALA A 135 -9.40 -11.67 -11.39
N THR A 136 -8.85 -10.72 -10.63
CA THR A 136 -7.76 -9.84 -11.11
C THR A 136 -6.51 -10.64 -11.45
N ALA A 137 -6.15 -11.64 -10.64
CA ALA A 137 -5.00 -12.49 -10.94
C ALA A 137 -5.23 -13.37 -12.17
N HIS A 138 -6.43 -13.94 -12.35
CA HIS A 138 -6.78 -14.67 -13.58
C HIS A 138 -6.66 -13.80 -14.83
N ARG A 139 -7.19 -12.57 -14.78
CA ARG A 139 -7.08 -11.61 -15.89
C ARG A 139 -5.62 -11.31 -16.20
N ASN A 140 -4.83 -10.96 -15.18
CA ASN A 140 -3.42 -10.62 -15.37
C ASN A 140 -2.59 -11.83 -15.85
N LEU A 141 -2.95 -13.05 -15.43
CA LEU A 141 -2.31 -14.27 -15.89
C LEU A 141 -2.61 -14.54 -17.36
N GLY A 142 -3.83 -14.26 -17.81
CA GLY A 142 -4.20 -14.26 -19.23
C GLY A 142 -3.32 -13.31 -20.06
N ASP A 143 -3.13 -12.07 -19.60
CA ASP A 143 -2.27 -11.09 -20.27
C ASP A 143 -0.80 -11.55 -20.32
N VAL A 144 -0.29 -12.16 -19.24
CA VAL A 144 1.07 -12.73 -19.19
C VAL A 144 1.21 -13.91 -20.15
N TYR A 145 0.24 -14.82 -20.22
CA TYR A 145 0.27 -15.95 -21.14
C TYR A 145 0.22 -15.51 -22.61
N ALA A 146 -0.59 -14.49 -22.92
CA ALA A 146 -0.66 -13.92 -24.25
C ALA A 146 0.70 -13.29 -24.67
N GLN A 147 1.39 -12.58 -23.78
CA GLN A 147 2.73 -12.06 -24.07
C GLN A 147 3.79 -13.18 -24.24
N LEU A 148 3.71 -14.24 -23.44
CA LEU A 148 4.58 -15.42 -23.61
C LEU A 148 4.35 -16.11 -24.95
N ALA A 149 3.09 -16.29 -25.35
CA ALA A 149 2.73 -16.85 -26.65
C ALA A 149 3.29 -15.99 -27.80
N LEU A 150 3.14 -14.66 -27.68
CA LEU A 150 3.68 -13.70 -28.65
C LEU A 150 5.19 -13.87 -28.86
N GLY A 151 5.96 -13.97 -27.77
CA GLY A 151 7.41 -14.21 -27.84
C GLY A 151 7.77 -15.53 -28.53
N HIS A 152 7.04 -16.61 -28.24
CA HIS A 152 7.25 -17.90 -28.90
C HIS A 152 6.89 -17.88 -30.39
N TRP A 153 5.79 -17.23 -30.76
CA TRP A 153 5.39 -17.07 -32.16
C TRP A 153 6.40 -16.25 -32.96
N GLN A 154 6.91 -15.16 -32.38
CA GLN A 154 7.99 -14.37 -32.98
C GLN A 154 9.24 -15.22 -33.21
N ARG A 155 9.62 -16.05 -32.23
CA ARG A 155 10.76 -16.97 -32.37
C ARG A 155 10.52 -18.00 -33.48
N ALA A 156 9.32 -18.58 -33.55
CA ALA A 156 8.96 -19.54 -34.59
C ALA A 156 8.99 -18.90 -35.98
N LEU A 157 8.45 -17.69 -36.15
CA LEU A 157 8.47 -16.94 -37.40
C LEU A 157 9.87 -16.51 -37.84
N ALA A 158 10.76 -16.22 -36.89
CA ALA A 158 12.16 -15.94 -37.18
C ALA A 158 12.91 -17.17 -37.72
N LEU A 159 12.52 -18.38 -37.29
CA LEU A 159 13.11 -19.64 -37.74
C LEU A 159 12.49 -20.14 -39.05
N GLN A 160 11.17 -19.96 -39.20
CA GLN A 160 10.38 -20.38 -40.35
C GLN A 160 9.44 -19.24 -40.75
N PRO A 161 9.88 -18.35 -41.64
CA PRO A 161 9.09 -17.19 -42.04
C PRO A 161 7.80 -17.58 -42.74
N ASP A 162 7.76 -18.70 -43.50
CA ASP A 162 6.64 -19.10 -44.33
C ASP A 162 5.48 -19.77 -43.55
N GLN A 163 4.93 -19.06 -42.57
CA GLN A 163 3.79 -19.50 -41.78
C GLN A 163 2.73 -18.39 -41.74
N ALA A 164 1.95 -18.26 -42.82
CA ALA A 164 1.00 -17.16 -43.01
C ALA A 164 -0.07 -17.05 -41.90
N ASP A 165 -0.68 -18.18 -41.51
CA ASP A 165 -1.66 -18.23 -40.41
C ASP A 165 -1.04 -17.78 -39.08
N LEU A 166 0.19 -18.24 -38.77
CA LEU A 166 0.89 -17.84 -37.55
C LEU A 166 1.19 -16.34 -37.52
N ARG A 167 1.62 -15.76 -38.65
CA ARG A 167 1.82 -14.30 -38.77
C ARG A 167 0.53 -13.53 -38.51
N GLN A 168 -0.59 -14.00 -39.05
CA GLN A 168 -1.89 -13.35 -38.83
C GLN A 168 -2.30 -13.38 -37.35
N ARG A 169 -2.16 -14.52 -36.68
CA ARG A 169 -2.46 -14.66 -35.24
C ARG A 169 -1.54 -13.81 -34.37
N GLU A 170 -0.25 -13.78 -34.68
CA GLU A 170 0.76 -12.97 -34.00
C GLU A 170 0.42 -11.48 -34.08
N GLN A 171 0.08 -10.99 -35.28
CA GLN A 171 -0.30 -9.60 -35.49
C GLN A 171 -1.58 -9.23 -34.73
N ALA A 172 -2.60 -10.09 -34.77
CA ALA A 172 -3.85 -9.87 -34.04
C ALA A 172 -3.62 -9.83 -32.52
N LEU A 173 -2.79 -10.74 -31.97
CA LEU A 173 -2.48 -10.75 -30.55
C LEU A 173 -1.63 -9.54 -30.14
N ARG A 174 -0.68 -9.13 -30.97
CA ARG A 174 0.15 -7.94 -30.74
C ARG A 174 -0.72 -6.68 -30.62
N GLN A 175 -1.77 -6.55 -31.42
CA GLN A 175 -2.68 -5.41 -31.38
C GLN A 175 -3.40 -5.27 -30.03
N LEU A 176 -3.59 -6.35 -29.27
CA LEU A 176 -4.19 -6.27 -27.93
C LEU A 176 -3.29 -5.54 -26.91
N PHE A 177 -1.99 -5.47 -27.16
CA PHE A 177 -1.01 -4.86 -26.26
C PHE A 177 -0.49 -3.50 -26.76
N THR A 178 -0.84 -3.10 -27.98
CA THR A 178 -0.49 -1.78 -28.50
C THR A 178 -1.35 -0.74 -27.79
N PRO A 179 -0.77 0.27 -27.11
CA PRO A 179 -1.54 1.36 -26.54
C PRO A 179 -2.36 2.02 -27.65
N MET A 180 -3.68 2.04 -27.52
CA MET A 180 -4.49 2.86 -28.41
C MET A 180 -4.14 4.31 -28.11
N ALA A 181 -3.48 4.98 -29.05
CA ALA A 181 -3.25 6.41 -28.96
C ALA A 181 -4.62 7.09 -28.72
N ARG A 182 -4.78 7.71 -27.57
CA ARG A 182 -5.90 8.60 -27.24
C ARG A 182 -5.40 10.03 -27.29
#